data_AF-A0A2M9MA66-F1
#
_entry.id   AF-A0A2M9MA66-F1
#
_cell.length_a   1.000
_cell.length_b   1.000
_cell.length_c   1.000
_cell.angle_alpha   90.00
_cell.angle_beta   90.00
_cell.angle_gamma   90.00
#
_symmetry.space_group_name_H-M   'P 1'
#
loop_
_entity.id
_entity.type
_entity.pdbx_description
1 polymer ?
#
loop_
_entity_poly.entity_id
_entity_poly.type
_entity_poly.pdbx_seq_one_letter_code
_entity_poly.pdbx_strand_id
1 'polypeptide(L)'
;MSGNAKGPVVQSGSMRDVVINSSAAPMTETQRRWEERQRRILEEEEVQRDKDQRHTFQYVKFTRWRRRFCLVMGVFVAVFGVLGVVEVIAIAKVFVALAFLFSIVFAIGWLKATWILWRWDAGRTIKVPQSRLYW
;
A
#
# COMPACT_ATOMS: atom_id res chain seq x y z
N MET A 1 45.41 -7.44 2.05
CA MET A 1 44.78 -8.67 1.52
C MET A 1 43.51 -8.27 0.78
N SER A 2 43.58 -8.15 -0.54
CA SER A 2 42.46 -7.74 -1.40
C SER A 2 42.03 -8.94 -2.23
N GLY A 3 40.86 -9.49 -1.93
CA GLY A 3 40.28 -10.65 -2.62
C GLY A 3 39.60 -10.19 -3.90
N ASN A 4 40.24 -10.47 -5.04
CA ASN A 4 39.71 -10.19 -6.37
C ASN A 4 38.78 -11.35 -6.78
N ALA A 5 37.46 -11.15 -6.70
CA ALA A 5 36.49 -12.15 -7.14
C ALA A 5 36.38 -12.14 -8.67
N LYS A 6 36.97 -13.15 -9.30
CA LYS A 6 36.85 -13.43 -10.75
C LYS A 6 35.40 -13.71 -11.11
N GLY A 7 34.79 -12.83 -11.92
CA GLY A 7 33.55 -13.14 -12.63
C GLY A 7 33.77 -14.20 -13.73
N PRO A 8 32.70 -14.83 -14.22
CA PRO A 8 32.80 -15.84 -15.27
C PRO A 8 33.28 -15.19 -16.58
N VAL A 9 34.41 -15.68 -17.08
CA VAL A 9 34.93 -15.35 -18.41
C VAL A 9 34.05 -16.05 -19.44
N VAL A 10 33.12 -15.31 -20.04
CA VAL A 10 32.35 -15.78 -21.20
C VAL A 10 33.26 -15.64 -22.41
N GLN A 11 33.86 -16.76 -22.82
CA GLN A 11 34.65 -16.86 -24.05
C GLN A 11 33.73 -16.56 -25.25
N SER A 12 33.88 -15.37 -25.83
CA SER A 12 33.20 -14.99 -27.07
C SER A 12 33.77 -15.82 -28.23
N GLY A 13 33.22 -17.02 -28.43
CA GLY A 13 33.38 -17.76 -29.68
C GLY A 13 32.86 -16.90 -30.83
N SER A 14 33.64 -16.82 -31.90
CA SER A 14 33.42 -16.04 -33.12
C SER A 14 31.95 -15.72 -33.40
N MET A 15 31.60 -14.43 -33.37
CA MET A 15 30.38 -13.92 -33.97
C MET A 15 30.42 -14.28 -35.46
N ARG A 16 29.76 -15.38 -35.83
CA ARG A 16 29.22 -15.47 -37.19
C ARG A 16 28.14 -14.41 -37.27
N ASP A 17 28.27 -13.50 -38.22
CA ASP A 17 27.20 -12.60 -38.63
C ASP A 17 25.99 -13.44 -39.01
N VAL A 18 25.13 -13.72 -38.04
CA VAL A 18 23.75 -14.07 -38.31
C VAL A 18 23.12 -12.77 -38.73
N VAL A 19 23.21 -12.46 -40.02
CA VAL A 19 22.32 -11.50 -40.66
C VAL A 19 20.92 -12.05 -40.41
N ILE A 20 20.26 -11.57 -39.35
CA ILE A 20 18.84 -11.77 -39.14
C ILE A 20 18.19 -10.94 -40.23
N ASN A 21 18.07 -11.56 -41.40
CA ASN A 21 17.31 -11.03 -42.50
C ASN A 21 15.86 -11.07 -42.00
N SER A 22 15.37 -9.95 -41.49
CA SER A 22 13.96 -9.75 -41.15
C SER A 22 13.15 -9.64 -42.44
N SER A 23 13.25 -10.64 -43.32
CA SER A 23 12.20 -10.88 -44.30
C SER A 23 10.95 -11.14 -43.48
N ALA A 24 9.94 -10.28 -43.64
CA ALA A 24 8.61 -10.45 -43.05
C ALA A 24 8.08 -11.83 -43.45
N ALA A 25 8.41 -12.85 -42.66
CA ALA A 25 7.86 -14.17 -42.82
C ALA A 25 6.36 -14.06 -42.55
N PRO A 26 5.49 -14.64 -43.39
CA PRO A 26 4.07 -14.58 -43.19
C PRO A 26 3.75 -15.16 -41.81
N MET A 27 3.25 -14.30 -40.94
CA MET A 27 2.88 -14.64 -39.58
C MET A 27 1.89 -15.81 -39.64
N THR A 28 2.34 -16.98 -39.18
CA THR A 28 1.52 -18.19 -39.23
C THR A 28 0.29 -18.02 -38.32
N GLU A 29 -0.87 -18.57 -38.68
CA GLU A 29 -2.10 -18.43 -37.86
C GLU A 29 -1.89 -18.87 -36.40
N THR A 30 -0.96 -19.79 -36.17
CA THR A 30 -0.53 -20.25 -34.84
C THR A 30 0.22 -19.18 -34.06
N GLN A 31 1.09 -18.39 -34.70
CA GLN A 31 1.74 -17.23 -34.07
C GLN A 31 0.74 -16.13 -33.76
N ARG A 32 -0.22 -15.86 -34.65
CA ARG A 32 -1.30 -14.89 -34.40
C ARG A 32 -2.16 -15.29 -33.19
N ARG A 33 -2.55 -16.57 -33.10
CA ARG A 33 -3.28 -17.10 -31.93
C ARG A 33 -2.45 -17.06 -30.64
N TRP A 34 -1.12 -17.22 -30.73
CA TRP A 34 -0.23 -17.13 -29.57
C TRP A 34 -0.10 -15.69 -29.05
N GLU A 35 0.08 -14.72 -29.95
CA GLU A 35 0.12 -13.30 -29.59
C GLU A 35 -1.21 -12.82 -29.03
N GLU A 36 -2.34 -13.26 -29.59
CA GLU A 36 -3.67 -12.97 -29.05
C GLU A 36 -3.88 -13.54 -27.64
N ARG A 37 -3.30 -14.70 -27.33
CA ARG A 37 -3.30 -15.26 -25.97
C ARG A 37 -2.41 -14.47 -25.03
N GLN A 38 -1.20 -14.10 -25.47
CA GLN A 38 -0.30 -13.29 -24.65
C GLN A 38 -0.87 -11.90 -24.37
N ARG A 39 -1.53 -11.27 -25.35
CA ARG A 39 -2.23 -10.00 -25.15
C ARG A 39 -3.33 -10.11 -24.11
N ARG A 40 -4.16 -11.16 -24.16
CA ARG A 40 -5.20 -11.37 -23.13
C ARG A 40 -4.62 -11.53 -21.73
N ILE A 41 -3.52 -12.28 -21.59
CA ILE A 41 -2.85 -12.46 -20.29
C ILE A 41 -2.29 -11.12 -19.79
N LEU A 42 -1.67 -10.34 -20.68
CA LEU A 42 -1.18 -8.99 -20.35
C LEU A 42 -2.32 -8.03 -19.96
N GLU A 43 -3.43 -8.03 -20.70
CA GLU A 43 -4.61 -7.22 -20.39
C GLU A 43 -5.23 -7.62 -19.04
N GLU A 44 -5.32 -8.93 -18.75
CA GLU A 44 -5.80 -9.41 -17.45
C GLU A 44 -4.88 -8.98 -16.30
N GLU A 45 -3.57 -9.08 -16.47
CA GLU A 45 -2.59 -8.60 -15.48
C GLU A 45 -2.67 -7.08 -15.26
N GLU A 46 -2.82 -6.31 -16.33
CA GLU A 46 -2.98 -4.85 -16.26
C GLU A 46 -4.27 -4.46 -15.53
N VAL A 47 -5.38 -5.13 -15.83
CA VAL A 47 -6.65 -4.94 -15.13
C VAL A 47 -6.54 -5.30 -13.64
N GLN A 48 -5.78 -6.34 -13.30
CA GLN A 48 -5.53 -6.73 -11.92
C GLN A 48 -4.74 -5.63 -11.18
N ARG A 49 -3.67 -5.12 -11.81
CA ARG A 49 -2.82 -4.06 -11.25
C ARG A 49 -3.60 -2.76 -11.06
N ASP A 50 -4.47 -2.41 -12.00
CA ASP A 50 -5.34 -1.24 -11.89
C ASP A 50 -6.32 -1.35 -10.72
N LYS A 51 -6.92 -2.53 -10.52
CA LYS A 51 -7.81 -2.79 -9.38
C LYS A 51 -7.06 -2.67 -8.05
N ASP A 52 -5.86 -3.24 -7.96
CA ASP A 52 -5.02 -3.17 -6.76
C ASP A 52 -4.57 -1.74 -6.44
N GLN A 53 -4.24 -0.95 -7.47
CA GLN A 53 -3.92 0.46 -7.31
C GLN A 53 -5.12 1.27 -6.80
N ARG A 54 -6.31 1.07 -7.39
CA ARG A 54 -7.54 1.73 -6.94
C ARG A 54 -7.86 1.38 -5.49
N HIS A 55 -7.76 0.11 -5.11
CA HIS A 55 -8.01 -0.36 -3.75
C HIS A 55 -7.01 0.24 -2.75
N THR A 56 -5.73 0.29 -3.12
CA THR A 56 -4.69 0.94 -2.31
C THR A 56 -4.96 2.43 -2.12
N PHE A 57 -5.36 3.12 -3.20
CA PHE A 57 -5.70 4.54 -3.13
C PHE A 57 -6.91 4.82 -2.22
N GLN A 58 -7.96 4.00 -2.34
CA GLN A 58 -9.13 4.09 -1.45
C GLN A 58 -8.75 3.86 0.02
N TYR A 59 -7.93 2.85 0.30
CA TYR A 59 -7.44 2.56 1.65
C TYR A 59 -6.63 3.73 2.24
N VAL A 60 -5.75 4.35 1.44
CA VAL A 60 -4.99 5.54 1.86
C VAL A 60 -5.92 6.71 2.14
N LYS A 61 -6.91 6.96 1.27
CA LYS A 61 -7.92 8.01 1.47
C LYS A 61 -8.70 7.79 2.77
N PHE A 62 -9.15 6.56 3.02
CA PHE A 62 -9.82 6.20 4.27
C PHE A 62 -8.90 6.38 5.48
N THR A 63 -7.63 5.99 5.38
CA THR A 63 -6.64 6.13 6.45
C THR A 63 -6.39 7.60 6.80
N ARG A 64 -6.35 8.50 5.81
CA ARG A 64 -6.28 9.97 6.05
C ARG A 64 -7.51 10.49 6.78
N TRP A 65 -8.70 10.04 6.38
CA TRP A 65 -9.95 10.38 7.06
C TRP A 65 -9.97 9.87 8.51
N ARG A 66 -9.60 8.61 8.72
CA ARG A 66 -9.50 7.99 10.04
C ARG A 66 -8.50 8.72 10.95
N ARG A 67 -7.37 9.18 10.40
CA ARG A 67 -6.40 10.00 11.13
C ARG A 67 -7.04 11.29 11.67
N ARG A 68 -7.79 12.00 10.84
CA ARG A 68 -8.51 13.23 11.24
C ARG A 68 -9.60 12.93 12.26
N PHE A 69 -10.36 11.86 12.04
CA PHE A 69 -11.41 11.43 12.97
C PHE A 69 -10.86 11.09 14.36
N CYS A 70 -9.77 10.32 14.44
CA CYS A 70 -9.13 10.00 15.72
C CYS A 70 -8.62 11.26 16.45
N LEU A 71 -8.12 12.26 15.73
CA LEU A 71 -7.70 13.52 16.32
C LEU A 71 -8.89 14.29 16.88
N VAL A 72 -9.94 14.48 16.08
CA VAL A 72 -11.17 15.19 16.48
C VAL A 72 -11.81 14.51 17.70
N MET A 73 -12.01 13.19 17.64
CA MET A 73 -12.58 12.43 18.76
C MET A 73 -11.68 12.44 19.99
N GLY A 74 -10.35 12.38 19.82
CA GLY A 74 -9.41 12.52 20.92
C GLY A 74 -9.54 13.87 21.63
N VAL A 75 -9.70 14.97 20.87
CA VAL A 75 -9.93 16.31 21.43
C VAL A 75 -11.27 16.37 22.17
N PHE A 76 -12.35 15.84 21.58
CA PHE A 76 -13.65 15.77 22.25
C PHE A 76 -13.56 15.01 23.57
N VAL A 77 -12.96 13.81 23.56
CA VAL A 77 -12.77 13.00 24.76
C VAL A 77 -11.93 13.72 25.82
N ALA A 78 -10.88 14.43 25.42
CA ALA A 78 -10.07 15.23 26.33
C ALA A 78 -10.87 16.36 26.97
N VAL A 79 -11.69 17.10 26.20
CA VAL A 79 -12.56 18.17 26.72
C VAL A 79 -13.57 17.62 27.72
N PHE A 80 -14.25 16.51 27.37
CA PHE A 80 -15.18 15.85 28.30
C PHE A 80 -14.48 15.33 29.56
N GLY A 81 -13.25 14.81 29.42
CA GLY A 81 -12.41 14.43 30.55
C GLY A 81 -12.12 15.60 31.48
N VAL A 82 -11.69 16.74 30.95
CA VAL A 82 -11.40 17.95 31.74
C VAL A 82 -12.67 18.48 32.44
N LEU A 83 -13.80 18.52 31.74
CA LEU A 83 -15.09 18.88 32.34
C LEU A 83 -15.50 17.95 33.48
N GLY A 84 -15.17 16.66 33.37
CA GLY A 84 -15.33 15.68 34.43
C GLY A 84 -14.40 15.95 35.63
N VAL A 85 -13.15 16.36 35.41
CA VAL A 85 -12.20 16.70 36.48
C VAL A 85 -12.62 17.95 37.27
N VAL A 86 -13.26 18.92 36.61
CA VAL A 86 -13.77 20.15 37.26
C VAL A 86 -15.03 19.87 38.12
N GLU A 87 -15.42 18.61 38.29
CA GLU A 87 -16.56 18.15 39.10
C GLU A 87 -17.89 18.84 38.77
N VAL A 88 -18.05 19.32 37.53
CA VAL A 88 -19.31 19.93 37.06
C VAL A 88 -20.46 18.90 37.05
N ILE A 89 -20.13 17.60 37.09
CA ILE A 89 -21.08 16.49 37.04
C ILE A 89 -20.73 15.50 38.16
N ALA A 90 -21.69 15.13 39.01
CA ALA A 90 -21.51 14.24 40.17
C ALA A 90 -20.98 12.82 39.83
N ILE A 91 -20.95 12.45 38.54
CA ILE A 91 -20.46 11.16 38.00
C ILE A 91 -19.01 11.30 37.48
N ALA A 92 -18.35 12.42 37.77
CA ALA A 92 -17.01 12.84 37.32
C ALA A 92 -15.96 11.73 37.19
N LYS A 93 -15.76 10.91 38.23
CA LYS A 93 -14.65 9.95 38.31
C LYS A 93 -14.73 8.84 37.25
N VAL A 94 -15.93 8.36 36.93
CA VAL A 94 -16.13 7.32 35.91
C VAL A 94 -15.91 7.89 34.51
N PHE A 95 -16.37 9.12 34.27
CA PHE A 95 -16.17 9.80 33.00
C PHE A 95 -14.70 10.14 32.73
N VAL A 96 -13.94 10.53 33.76
CA VAL A 96 -12.50 10.77 33.63
C VAL A 96 -11.75 9.46 33.31
N ALA A 97 -12.09 8.36 33.98
CA ALA A 97 -11.47 7.05 33.69
C ALA A 97 -11.79 6.57 32.27
N LEU A 98 -13.05 6.69 31.82
CA LEU A 98 -13.44 6.36 30.45
C LEU A 98 -12.73 7.28 29.44
N ALA A 99 -12.66 8.58 29.72
CA ALA A 99 -11.98 9.53 28.84
C ALA A 99 -10.50 9.19 28.68
N PHE A 100 -9.84 8.77 29.75
CA PHE A 100 -8.45 8.31 29.69
C PHE A 100 -8.29 7.06 28.81
N LEU A 101 -9.13 6.04 29.01
CA LEU A 101 -9.12 4.81 28.21
C LEU A 101 -9.37 5.09 26.72
N PHE A 102 -10.40 5.87 26.41
CA PHE A 102 -10.71 6.25 25.03
C PHE A 102 -9.60 7.09 24.40
N SER A 103 -8.98 8.01 25.15
CA SER A 103 -7.85 8.81 24.66
C SER A 103 -6.68 7.93 24.23
N ILE A 104 -6.35 6.88 24.99
CA ILE A 104 -5.31 5.92 24.62
C ILE A 104 -5.68 5.18 23.32
N VAL A 105 -6.92 4.71 23.20
CA VAL A 105 -7.39 4.03 21.99
C VAL A 105 -7.29 4.95 20.75
N PHE A 106 -7.72 6.20 20.88
CA PHE A 106 -7.62 7.18 19.80
C PHE A 106 -6.18 7.54 19.46
N ALA A 107 -5.30 7.68 20.45
CA ALA A 107 -3.88 7.92 20.24
C ALA A 107 -3.20 6.76 19.49
N ILE A 108 -3.48 5.51 19.87
CA ILE A 108 -2.97 4.32 19.16
C ILE A 108 -3.51 4.29 17.72
N GLY A 109 -4.79 4.56 17.53
CA GLY A 109 -5.41 4.64 16.21
C GLY A 109 -4.76 5.71 15.32
N TRP A 110 -4.47 6.88 15.91
CA TRP A 110 -3.80 7.98 15.24
C TRP A 110 -2.35 7.65 14.86
N LEU A 111 -1.57 7.07 15.78
CA LEU A 111 -0.20 6.63 15.53
C LEU A 111 -0.13 5.58 14.42
N LYS A 112 -1.01 4.57 14.45
CA LYS A 112 -1.09 3.54 13.39
C LYS A 112 -1.40 4.16 12.03
N ALA A 113 -2.41 5.03 11.95
CA ALA A 113 -2.77 5.70 10.70
C ALA A 113 -1.63 6.59 10.18
N THR A 114 -0.91 7.27 11.08
CA THR A 114 0.23 8.13 10.73
C THR A 114 1.41 7.31 10.22
N TRP A 115 1.71 6.17 10.86
CA TRP A 115 2.77 5.26 10.41
C TRP A 115 2.48 4.68 9.03
N ILE A 116 1.23 4.28 8.77
CA ILE A 116 0.79 3.78 7.46
C ILE A 116 0.96 4.86 6.38
N LEU A 117 0.53 6.10 6.67
CA LEU A 117 0.67 7.21 5.72
C LEU A 117 2.12 7.61 5.48
N TRP A 118 2.94 7.64 6.53
CA TRP A 118 4.37 7.91 6.37
C TRP A 118 5.06 6.85 5.50
N ARG A 119 4.69 5.58 5.68
CA ARG A 119 5.18 4.48 4.85
C ARG A 119 4.71 4.61 3.39
N TRP A 120 3.49 5.09 3.17
CA TRP A 120 2.95 5.41 1.84
C TRP A 120 3.74 6.51 1.16
N ASP A 121 3.93 7.62 1.85
CA ASP A 121 4.62 8.81 1.32
C ASP A 121 6.11 8.49 1.05
N ALA A 122 6.70 7.56 1.80
CA ALA A 122 8.05 7.03 1.55
C ALA A 122 8.14 6.01 0.39
N GLY A 123 7.04 5.75 -0.33
CA GLY A 123 6.99 4.80 -1.44
C GLY A 123 7.18 3.33 -1.03
N ARG A 124 7.08 3.01 0.26
CA ARG A 124 7.24 1.64 0.76
C ARG A 124 5.95 0.86 0.62
N THR A 125 6.07 -0.43 0.35
CA THR A 125 4.92 -1.35 0.27
C THR A 125 4.12 -1.36 1.57
N ILE A 126 2.80 -1.20 1.48
CA ILE A 126 1.86 -1.24 2.60
C ILE A 126 1.05 -2.52 2.50
N LYS A 127 0.84 -3.18 3.64
CA LYS A 127 -0.13 -4.27 3.73
C LYS A 127 -1.54 -3.67 3.70
N VAL A 128 -2.16 -3.66 2.53
CA VAL A 128 -3.57 -3.30 2.37
C VAL A 128 -4.42 -4.52 2.71
N PRO A 129 -5.32 -4.45 3.71
CA PRO A 129 -6.17 -5.58 4.06
C PRO A 129 -7.15 -5.88 2.92
N GLN A 130 -7.29 -7.16 2.55
CA GLN A 130 -8.28 -7.63 1.57
C GLN A 130 -9.71 -7.69 2.15
N SER A 131 -10.14 -6.63 2.84
CA SER A 131 -11.49 -6.57 3.40
C SER A 131 -12.43 -5.80 2.46
N ARG A 132 -13.65 -6.32 2.26
CA ARG A 132 -14.73 -5.69 1.49
C ARG A 132 -15.07 -4.24 1.88
N LEU A 133 -14.69 -3.80 3.07
CA LEU A 133 -14.86 -2.41 3.53
C LEU A 133 -14.07 -1.38 2.71
N TYR A 134 -13.07 -1.82 1.94
CA TYR A 134 -12.22 -0.96 1.11
C TYR A 134 -12.33 -1.26 -0.40
N TRP A 135 -13.31 -2.10 -0.78
CA TRP A 135 -13.66 -2.47 -2.16
C TRP A 135 -14.64 -1.50 -2.80
#